data_AF-A0A9W6X6K5-F1
#
_entry.id   AF-A0A9W6X6K5-F1
#
_cell.length_a   1.000
_cell.length_b   1.000
_cell.length_c   1.000
_cell.angle_alpha   90.00
_cell.angle_beta   90.00
_cell.angle_gamma   90.00
#
_symmetry.space_group_name_H-M   'P 1'
#
loop_
_entity.id
_entity.type
_entity.pdbx_description
1 polymer ?
#
loop_
_entity_poly.entity_id
_entity_poly.type
_entity_poly.pdbx_seq_one_letter_code
_entity_poly.pdbx_strand_id
1 'polypeptide(L)'
;MDDLALQEATEKSKVIGAKTMKMYRRGISRCLVWLYQHNRNILSDDFLGALPEEDLKENAIGILSLTIAGARRFLTQAQPKVPPINFALHQAEDFEKFLCSLANKDGGKPGQSVYDSMRSSLFHLYRGCGCSMSVDFAANLTRA
;
A
#
# COMPACT_ATOMS: atom_id res chain seq x y z
N MET A 1 -26.84 -24.66 19.80
CA MET A 1 -26.52 -24.17 18.46
C MET A 1 -25.45 -23.10 18.61
N ASP A 2 -24.25 -23.61 18.85
CA ASP A 2 -22.89 -23.10 18.64
C ASP A 2 -22.54 -21.63 18.89
N ASP A 3 -22.42 -21.26 20.18
CA ASP A 3 -21.46 -20.25 20.64
C ASP A 3 -20.01 -20.62 20.24
N LEU A 4 -19.72 -21.91 20.08
CA LEU A 4 -18.42 -22.42 19.61
C LEU A 4 -18.09 -21.95 18.18
N ALA A 5 -19.08 -21.83 17.30
CA ALA A 5 -18.90 -21.34 15.93
C ALA A 5 -18.67 -19.82 15.90
N LEU A 6 -19.24 -19.07 16.86
CA LEU A 6 -18.98 -17.63 17.02
C LEU A 6 -17.57 -17.39 17.60
N GLN A 7 -17.11 -18.29 18.47
CA GLN A 7 -15.75 -18.29 19.02
C GLN A 7 -14.68 -18.67 17.99
N GLU A 8 -14.93 -19.67 17.14
CA GLU A 8 -14.05 -19.99 15.99
C GLU A 8 -14.03 -18.87 14.93
N ALA A 9 -15.15 -18.16 14.74
CA ALA A 9 -15.20 -16.98 13.87
C ALA A 9 -14.42 -15.79 14.45
N THR A 10 -14.34 -15.66 15.78
CA THR A 10 -13.51 -14.65 16.46
C THR A 10 -12.03 -15.05 16.56
N GLU A 11 -11.70 -16.34 16.59
CA GLU A 11 -10.31 -16.84 16.56
C GLU A 11 -9.61 -16.77 15.19
N LYS A 12 -10.36 -16.54 14.11
CA LYS A 12 -9.76 -16.10 12.83
C LYS A 12 -9.32 -14.63 12.82
N SER A 13 -9.49 -13.91 13.95
CA SER A 13 -8.72 -12.71 14.26
C SER A 13 -7.24 -13.10 14.46
N LYS A 14 -6.53 -13.33 13.34
CA LYS A 14 -5.07 -13.26 13.30
C LYS A 14 -4.71 -11.83 13.72
N VAL A 15 -4.49 -11.62 15.02
CA VAL A 15 -4.03 -10.35 15.56
C VAL A 15 -2.69 -10.06 14.89
N ILE A 16 -2.73 -9.25 13.83
CA ILE A 16 -1.52 -8.76 13.16
C ILE A 16 -0.80 -7.92 14.21
N GLY A 17 0.33 -8.42 14.70
CA GLY A 17 1.11 -7.71 15.71
C GLY A 17 1.47 -6.29 15.25
N ALA A 18 1.55 -5.35 16.19
CA ALA A 18 1.79 -3.94 15.91
C ALA A 18 3.04 -3.69 15.03
N LYS A 19 4.07 -4.54 15.18
CA LYS A 19 5.28 -4.52 14.34
C LYS A 19 4.96 -4.77 12.87
N THR A 20 4.18 -5.81 12.57
CA THR A 20 3.77 -6.17 11.22
C THR A 20 2.87 -5.09 10.62
N MET A 21 1.96 -4.51 11.41
CA MET A 21 1.12 -3.41 10.94
C MET A 21 1.94 -2.16 10.58
N LYS A 22 2.99 -1.87 11.36
CA LYS A 22 3.95 -0.80 11.05
C LYS A 22 4.73 -1.08 9.76
N MET A 23 5.07 -2.35 9.50
CA MET A 23 5.69 -2.75 8.23
C MET A 23 4.74 -2.55 7.04
N TYR A 24 3.49 -2.99 7.14
CA TYR A 24 2.51 -2.82 6.07
C TYR A 24 2.28 -1.36 5.74
N ARG A 25 2.05 -0.51 6.76
CA ARG A 25 1.93 0.94 6.55
C ARG A 25 3.16 1.53 5.87
N ARG A 26 4.37 1.09 6.26
CA ARG A 26 5.60 1.55 5.62
C ARG A 26 5.68 1.15 4.15
N GLY A 27 5.26 -0.06 3.80
CA GLY A 27 5.20 -0.51 2.41
C GLY A 27 4.18 0.27 1.59
N ILE A 28 2.95 0.37 2.10
CA ILE A 28 1.85 1.09 1.45
C ILE A 28 2.22 2.57 1.24
N SER A 29 2.75 3.26 2.25
CA SER A 29 3.14 4.68 2.10
C SER A 29 4.15 4.90 0.96
N ARG A 30 5.09 3.98 0.76
CA ARG A 30 6.07 4.08 -0.34
C ARG A 30 5.43 3.87 -1.70
N CYS A 31 4.53 2.90 -1.80
CA CYS A 31 3.77 2.65 -3.02
C CYS A 31 2.93 3.88 -3.38
N LEU A 32 2.24 4.50 -2.42
CA LEU A 32 1.44 5.71 -2.67
C LEU A 32 2.28 6.90 -3.13
N VAL A 33 3.45 7.12 -2.53
CA VAL A 33 4.38 8.17 -2.98
C VAL A 33 4.86 7.92 -4.41
N TRP A 34 5.18 6.67 -4.73
CA TRP A 34 5.59 6.29 -6.08
C TRP A 34 4.45 6.49 -7.08
N LEU A 35 3.24 6.04 -6.76
CA LEU A 35 2.06 6.22 -7.60
C LEU A 35 1.75 7.70 -7.82
N TYR A 36 1.89 8.56 -6.81
CA TYR A 36 1.70 10.00 -6.97
C TYR A 36 2.60 10.59 -8.08
N GLN A 37 3.84 10.10 -8.18
CA GLN A 37 4.82 10.58 -9.16
C GLN A 37 4.68 9.93 -10.54
N HIS A 38 4.32 8.64 -10.59
CA HIS A 38 4.42 7.84 -11.81
C HIS A 38 3.09 7.45 -12.42
N ASN A 39 2.01 7.35 -11.63
CA ASN A 39 0.68 7.01 -12.09
C ASN A 39 -0.41 7.57 -11.16
N ARG A 40 -0.51 8.91 -11.12
CA ARG A 40 -1.41 9.63 -10.19
C ARG A 40 -2.88 9.29 -10.39
N ASN A 41 -3.27 8.83 -11.59
CA ASN A 41 -4.64 8.47 -11.95
C ASN A 41 -5.16 7.23 -11.20
N ILE A 42 -4.26 6.43 -10.62
CA ILE A 42 -4.63 5.28 -9.78
C ILE A 42 -4.98 5.72 -8.36
N LEU A 43 -4.50 6.88 -7.91
CA LEU A 43 -4.87 7.40 -6.59
C LEU A 43 -6.35 7.81 -6.59
N SER A 44 -7.06 7.54 -5.50
CA SER A 44 -8.47 7.94 -5.40
C SER A 44 -8.60 9.44 -5.18
N ASP A 45 -9.70 10.03 -5.65
CA ASP A 45 -10.00 11.44 -5.42
C ASP A 45 -10.16 11.75 -3.92
N ASP A 46 -10.74 10.82 -3.15
CA ASP A 46 -10.86 10.93 -1.69
C ASP A 46 -9.48 11.02 -1.01
N PHE A 47 -8.52 10.22 -1.48
CA PHE A 47 -7.15 10.29 -0.99
C PHE A 47 -6.52 11.63 -1.32
N LEU A 48 -6.60 12.05 -2.58
CA LEU A 48 -5.99 13.28 -3.07
C LEU A 48 -6.60 14.53 -2.41
N GLY A 49 -7.92 14.55 -2.21
CA GLY A 49 -8.63 15.65 -1.55
C GLY A 49 -8.38 15.72 -0.04
N ALA A 50 -7.92 14.63 0.58
CA ALA A 50 -7.57 14.60 2.00
C ALA A 50 -6.11 15.00 2.30
N LEU A 51 -5.30 15.30 1.28
CA LEU A 51 -3.91 15.73 1.42
C LEU A 51 -3.86 17.26 1.61
N PRO A 52 -3.44 17.76 2.79
CA PRO A 52 -3.12 19.16 2.99
C PRO A 52 -1.79 19.50 2.31
N GLU A 53 -1.51 20.79 2.14
CA GLU A 53 -0.33 21.25 1.41
C GLU A 53 1.00 20.77 2.03
N GLU A 54 1.08 20.65 3.37
CA GLU A 54 2.28 20.16 4.06
C GLU A 54 2.61 18.69 3.78
N ASP A 55 1.63 17.91 3.31
CA ASP A 55 1.85 16.53 2.89
C ASP A 55 2.50 16.44 1.51
N LEU A 56 2.60 17.56 0.81
CA LEU A 56 3.18 17.69 -0.52
C LEU A 56 4.50 18.47 -0.43
N LYS A 57 5.44 18.14 -1.31
CA LYS A 57 6.72 18.80 -1.39
C LYS A 57 7.17 18.93 -2.84
N GLU A 58 7.50 20.15 -3.24
CA GLU A 58 8.18 20.39 -4.51
C GLU A 58 9.65 20.01 -4.42
N ASN A 59 10.14 19.32 -5.45
CA ASN A 59 11.56 19.07 -5.61
C ASN A 59 12.25 20.29 -6.25
N ALA A 60 13.58 20.21 -6.40
CA ALA A 60 14.40 21.32 -6.92
C ALA A 60 14.05 21.77 -8.35
N ILE A 61 13.26 20.99 -9.09
CA ILE A 61 12.81 21.28 -10.45
C ILE A 61 11.31 21.61 -10.52
N GLY A 62 10.68 21.91 -9.37
CA GLY A 62 9.28 22.35 -9.28
C GLY A 62 8.25 21.23 -9.43
N ILE A 63 8.66 19.95 -9.40
CA ILE A 63 7.70 18.84 -9.46
C ILE A 63 7.19 18.55 -8.05
N LEU A 64 5.87 18.71 -7.88
CA LEU A 64 5.17 18.39 -6.64
C LEU A 64 5.14 16.88 -6.41
N SER A 65 5.47 16.47 -5.19
CA SER A 65 5.50 15.06 -4.77
C SER A 65 4.80 14.86 -3.43
N LEU A 66 4.16 13.71 -3.26
CA LEU A 66 3.64 13.28 -1.97
C LEU A 66 4.79 12.92 -1.03
N THR A 67 4.72 13.37 0.23
CA THR A 67 5.66 12.95 1.26
C THR A 67 5.26 11.60 1.87
N ILE A 68 6.25 10.83 2.33
CA ILE A 68 6.01 9.58 3.08
C ILE A 68 5.24 9.86 4.39
N ALA A 69 5.44 11.04 4.99
CA ALA A 69 4.73 11.46 6.18
C ALA A 69 3.23 11.64 5.88
N GLY A 70 2.89 12.33 4.79
CA GLY A 70 1.50 12.53 4.38
C GLY A 70 0.79 11.24 4.00
N ALA A 71 1.44 10.40 3.21
CA ALA A 71 0.93 9.07 2.90
C ALA A 71 0.65 8.26 4.19
N ARG A 72 1.52 8.36 5.20
CA ARG A 72 1.34 7.68 6.49
C ARG A 72 0.23 8.31 7.34
N ARG A 73 0.13 9.63 7.34
CA ARG A 73 -0.91 10.39 8.06
C ARG A 73 -2.28 9.93 7.57
N PHE A 74 -2.49 9.91 6.26
CA PHE A 74 -3.72 9.39 5.66
C PHE A 74 -4.02 7.97 6.13
N LEU A 75 -3.07 7.03 6.02
CA LEU A 75 -3.26 5.62 6.43
C LEU A 75 -3.49 5.42 7.95
N THR A 76 -3.26 6.45 8.76
CA THR A 76 -3.43 6.39 10.22
C THR A 76 -4.71 7.11 10.67
N GLN A 77 -5.11 8.17 9.97
CA GLN A 77 -6.30 8.97 10.28
C GLN A 77 -7.55 8.50 9.52
N ALA A 78 -7.38 8.01 8.29
CA ALA A 78 -8.48 7.42 7.54
C ALA A 78 -8.89 6.12 8.25
N GLN A 79 -10.17 6.04 8.64
CA GLN A 79 -10.77 4.74 8.93
C GLN A 79 -10.56 3.84 7.70
N PRO A 80 -10.39 2.52 7.85
CA PRO A 80 -10.01 1.59 6.78
C PRO A 80 -10.96 1.50 5.58
N LYS A 81 -12.02 2.33 5.54
CA LYS A 81 -13.04 2.35 4.50
C LYS A 81 -12.73 3.23 3.30
N VAL A 82 -11.85 4.25 3.44
CA VAL A 82 -11.51 5.12 2.31
C VAL A 82 -10.30 4.54 1.59
N PRO A 83 -10.46 3.98 0.38
CA PRO A 83 -9.36 3.36 -0.32
C PRO A 83 -8.40 4.44 -0.83
N PRO A 84 -7.08 4.31 -0.62
CA PRO A 84 -6.12 5.30 -1.11
C PRO A 84 -5.88 5.20 -2.64
N ILE A 85 -6.37 4.13 -3.25
CA ILE A 85 -6.25 3.86 -4.70
C ILE A 85 -7.58 3.38 -5.27
N ASN A 86 -7.79 3.63 -6.55
CA ASN A 86 -8.84 3.02 -7.34
C ASN A 86 -8.39 1.61 -7.78
N PHE A 87 -8.85 0.59 -7.04
CA PHE A 87 -8.49 -0.81 -7.31
C PHE A 87 -8.94 -1.33 -8.68
N ALA A 88 -9.91 -0.69 -9.32
CA ALA A 88 -10.34 -1.05 -10.68
C ALA A 88 -9.38 -0.55 -11.77
N LEU A 89 -8.58 0.48 -11.45
CA LEU A 89 -7.57 1.05 -12.37
C LEU A 89 -6.16 0.52 -12.09
N HIS A 90 -5.93 -0.07 -10.92
CA HIS A 90 -4.62 -0.55 -10.51
C HIS A 90 -4.27 -1.87 -11.20
N GLN A 91 -3.18 -1.87 -11.99
CA GLN A 91 -2.69 -3.04 -12.72
C GLN A 91 -1.44 -3.63 -12.06
N ALA A 92 -1.18 -4.91 -12.34
CA ALA A 92 -0.03 -5.61 -11.74
C ALA A 92 1.30 -4.94 -12.14
N GLU A 93 1.35 -4.44 -13.37
CA GLU A 93 2.49 -3.76 -13.96
C GLU A 93 2.85 -2.47 -13.22
N ASP A 94 1.88 -1.75 -12.66
CA ASP A 94 2.16 -0.55 -11.85
C ASP A 94 2.93 -0.92 -10.59
N PHE A 95 2.55 -2.04 -9.96
CA PHE A 95 3.23 -2.53 -8.79
C PHE A 95 4.60 -3.14 -9.11
N GLU A 96 4.72 -3.87 -10.22
CA GLU A 96 6.02 -4.39 -10.69
C GLU A 96 7.00 -3.24 -10.97
N LYS A 97 6.56 -2.18 -11.65
CA LYS A 97 7.36 -0.97 -11.86
C LYS A 97 7.77 -0.32 -10.55
N PHE A 98 6.87 -0.26 -9.57
CA PHE A 98 7.21 0.19 -8.23
C PHE A 98 8.30 -0.70 -7.60
N LEU A 99 8.17 -2.02 -7.64
CA LEU A 99 9.18 -2.94 -7.10
C LEU A 99 10.53 -2.75 -7.80
N CYS A 100 10.55 -2.66 -9.13
CA CYS A 100 11.76 -2.43 -9.91
C CYS A 100 12.43 -1.07 -9.62
N SER A 101 11.67 -0.08 -9.15
CA SER A 101 12.20 1.22 -8.75
C SER A 101 12.89 1.21 -7.38
N LEU A 102 12.70 0.16 -6.58
CA LEU A 102 13.29 0.09 -5.25
C LEU A 102 14.80 -0.11 -5.34
N ALA A 103 15.53 0.73 -4.60
CA ALA A 103 16.97 0.63 -4.45
C ALA A 103 17.35 0.72 -2.96
N ASN A 104 18.43 0.02 -2.62
CA ASN A 104 19.13 0.20 -1.35
C ASN A 104 19.83 1.57 -1.31
N LYS A 105 20.35 1.95 -0.14
CA LYS A 105 21.06 3.24 0.03
C LYS A 105 22.31 3.37 -0.85
N ASP A 106 22.92 2.25 -1.21
CA ASP A 106 24.06 2.14 -2.11
C ASP A 106 23.67 2.10 -3.60
N GLY A 107 22.36 2.19 -3.91
CA GLY A 107 21.85 2.08 -5.27
C GLY A 107 21.66 0.63 -5.76
N GLY A 108 22.04 -0.37 -4.96
CA GLY A 108 21.88 -1.78 -5.30
C GLY A 108 20.43 -2.26 -5.22
N LYS A 109 20.13 -3.42 -5.83
CA LYS A 109 18.81 -4.05 -5.72
C LYS A 109 18.55 -4.53 -4.28
N PRO A 110 17.35 -4.29 -3.72
CA PRO A 110 16.95 -4.89 -2.45
C PRO A 110 17.01 -6.41 -2.46
N GLY A 111 17.17 -7.01 -1.28
CA GLY A 111 17.05 -8.46 -1.10
C GLY A 111 15.59 -8.94 -1.16
N GLN A 112 15.40 -10.25 -1.38
CA GLN A 112 14.09 -10.88 -1.55
C GLN A 112 13.09 -10.53 -0.42
N SER A 113 13.55 -10.51 0.83
CA SER A 113 12.72 -10.21 1.99
C SER A 113 12.08 -8.82 1.95
N VAL A 114 12.71 -7.85 1.26
CA VAL A 114 12.13 -6.51 1.04
C VAL A 114 10.97 -6.60 0.05
N TYR A 115 11.16 -7.28 -1.07
CA TYR A 115 10.11 -7.46 -2.07
C TYR A 115 8.90 -8.22 -1.49
N ASP A 116 9.14 -9.30 -0.75
CA ASP A 116 8.08 -10.08 -0.10
C ASP A 116 7.30 -9.24 0.93
N SER A 117 8.01 -8.36 1.65
CA SER A 117 7.39 -7.41 2.58
C SER A 117 6.53 -6.38 1.83
N MET A 118 6.96 -5.90 0.66
CA MET A 118 6.16 -4.97 -0.16
C MET A 118 4.91 -5.64 -0.70
N ARG A 119 5.04 -6.86 -1.24
CA ARG A 119 3.89 -7.67 -1.70
C ARG A 119 2.89 -7.89 -0.58
N SER A 120 3.36 -8.31 0.60
CA SER A 120 2.51 -8.50 1.77
C SER A 120 1.78 -7.23 2.19
N SER A 121 2.43 -6.07 2.04
CA SER A 121 1.83 -4.76 2.32
C SER A 121 0.69 -4.45 1.33
N LEU A 122 0.85 -4.81 0.05
CA LEU A 122 -0.19 -4.62 -0.96
C LEU A 122 -1.37 -5.58 -0.76
N PHE A 123 -1.11 -6.86 -0.46
CA PHE A 123 -2.16 -7.81 -0.08
C PHE A 123 -2.95 -7.30 1.13
N HIS A 124 -2.25 -6.73 2.12
CA HIS A 124 -2.88 -6.12 3.28
C HIS A 124 -3.75 -4.91 2.91
N LEU A 125 -3.31 -4.07 1.97
CA LEU A 125 -4.09 -2.93 1.48
C LEU A 125 -5.41 -3.39 0.83
N TYR A 126 -5.36 -4.32 -0.11
CA TYR A 126 -6.56 -4.86 -0.78
C TYR A 126 -7.54 -5.44 0.23
N ARG A 127 -7.05 -6.32 1.11
CA ARG A 127 -7.87 -6.95 2.15
C ARG A 127 -8.45 -5.91 3.12
N GLY A 128 -7.67 -4.90 3.51
CA GLY A 128 -8.08 -3.85 4.43
C GLY A 128 -9.24 -3.01 3.89
N CYS A 129 -9.30 -2.82 2.57
CA CYS A 129 -10.38 -2.11 1.88
C CYS A 129 -11.51 -3.04 1.39
N GLY A 130 -11.49 -4.33 1.72
CA GLY A 130 -12.51 -5.28 1.28
C GLY A 130 -12.45 -5.64 -0.21
N CYS A 131 -11.33 -5.38 -0.89
CA CYS A 131 -11.14 -5.68 -2.30
C CYS A 131 -10.37 -7.00 -2.48
N SER A 132 -10.75 -7.78 -3.49
CA SER A 132 -10.02 -8.98 -3.91
C SER A 132 -9.08 -8.64 -5.07
N MET A 133 -7.85 -9.15 -5.02
CA MET A 133 -6.99 -9.18 -6.20
C MET A 133 -7.49 -10.27 -7.16
N SER A 134 -7.39 -10.05 -8.47
CA SER A 134 -7.60 -11.14 -9.42
C SER A 134 -6.53 -12.22 -9.24
N VAL A 135 -6.83 -13.45 -9.67
CA VAL A 135 -5.88 -14.56 -9.60
C VAL A 135 -4.61 -14.23 -10.39
N ASP A 136 -4.74 -13.63 -11.57
CA ASP A 136 -3.61 -13.25 -12.42
C ASP A 136 -2.75 -12.16 -11.76
N PHE A 137 -3.39 -11.16 -11.14
CA PHE A 137 -2.69 -10.12 -10.41
C PHE A 137 -1.91 -10.71 -9.23
N ALA A 138 -2.56 -11.58 -8.44
CA ALA A 138 -1.90 -12.25 -7.32
C ALA A 138 -0.76 -13.18 -7.78
N ALA A 139 -0.92 -13.87 -8.90
CA ALA A 139 0.10 -14.74 -9.48
C ALA A 139 1.32 -13.93 -9.95
N ASN A 140 1.11 -12.83 -10.66
CA ASN A 140 2.18 -11.93 -11.13
C ASN A 140 2.97 -11.35 -9.96
N LEU A 141 2.28 -10.96 -8.88
CA LEU A 141 2.94 -10.53 -7.65
C LEU A 141 3.89 -11.58 -7.07
N THR A 142 3.57 -12.87 -7.15
CA THR A 142 4.40 -13.94 -6.57
C THR A 142 5.54 -14.44 -7.45
N ARG A 143 5.57 -14.06 -8.74
CA ARG A 143 6.55 -14.58 -9.72
C ARG A 143 7.81 -13.72 -9.88
N ALA A 144 7.79 -12.46 -9.45
CA ALA A 144 8.88 -11.50 -9.63
C ALA A 144 9.97 -11.52 -8.54
#